data_AF-A0A1B2EGL8-F1
#
_entry.id   AF-A0A1B2EGL8-F1
#
_cell.length_a   1.000
_cell.length_b   1.000
_cell.length_c   1.000
_cell.angle_alpha   90.00
_cell.angle_beta   90.00
_cell.angle_gamma   90.00
#
_symmetry.space_group_name_H-M   'P 1'
#
loop_
_entity.id
_entity.type
_entity.pdbx_description
1 polymer ?
#
loop_
_entity_poly.entity_id
_entity_poly.type
_entity_poly.pdbx_seq_one_letter_code
_entity_poly.pdbx_strand_id
1 'polypeptide(L)'
;MSLKHLFTDHPESVGESYFEHMNVALSFAGPLLAAGMAALVHAFLPFLFLTTASRTVKQLHARMVNRRPQQVSHDADDRMLAWDPVI
;
A
#
# COMPACT_ATOMS: atom_id res chain seq x y z
N MET A 1 -13.56 2.16 -24.87
CA MET A 1 -12.48 2.00 -23.87
C MET A 1 -12.97 1.06 -22.79
N SER A 2 -12.42 -0.16 -22.74
CA SER A 2 -12.88 -1.23 -21.85
C SER A 2 -12.10 -1.19 -20.54
N LEU A 3 -12.80 -1.32 -19.41
CA LEU A 3 -12.24 -1.38 -18.04
C LEU A 3 -11.10 -2.39 -17.85
N LYS A 4 -10.93 -3.33 -18.79
CA LYS A 4 -9.84 -4.31 -18.82
C LYS A 4 -8.47 -3.66 -19.07
N HIS A 5 -8.38 -2.63 -19.90
CA HIS A 5 -7.09 -1.97 -20.24
C HIS A 5 -6.42 -1.28 -19.05
N LEU A 6 -7.18 -0.85 -18.03
CA LEU A 6 -6.60 -0.25 -16.82
C LEU A 6 -5.98 -1.29 -15.88
N PHE A 7 -6.24 -2.58 -16.11
CA PHE A 7 -5.79 -3.67 -15.24
C PHE A 7 -4.94 -4.74 -15.96
N THR A 8 -4.80 -4.71 -17.30
CA THR A 8 -4.13 -5.79 -18.05
C THR A 8 -3.07 -5.35 -19.08
N ASP A 9 -2.63 -4.09 -19.12
CA ASP A 9 -1.58 -3.65 -20.08
C ASP A 9 -0.16 -3.57 -19.49
N HIS A 10 0.08 -4.19 -18.32
CA HIS A 10 1.44 -4.39 -17.81
C HIS A 10 1.78 -5.85 -17.40
N PRO A 11 1.24 -6.95 -17.98
CA PRO A 11 1.48 -8.29 -17.47
C PRO A 11 2.74 -8.97 -18.06
N GLU A 12 3.70 -8.24 -18.65
CA GLU A 12 4.90 -8.87 -19.25
C GLU A 12 6.27 -8.32 -18.81
N SER A 13 6.37 -7.33 -17.93
CA SER A 13 7.67 -6.67 -17.71
C SER A 13 8.35 -6.86 -16.36
N VAL A 14 7.85 -7.66 -15.42
CA VAL A 14 8.53 -7.78 -14.11
C VAL A 14 8.23 -9.10 -13.42
N GLY A 15 9.23 -9.97 -13.35
CA GLY A 15 9.18 -11.27 -12.68
C GLY A 15 9.21 -11.23 -11.14
N GLU A 16 8.48 -10.29 -10.50
CA GLU A 16 8.17 -10.29 -9.06
C GLU A 16 6.72 -9.81 -8.86
N SER A 17 6.04 -10.33 -7.85
CA SER A 17 4.62 -10.61 -8.01
C SER A 17 3.71 -9.38 -7.81
N TYR A 18 2.90 -9.06 -8.82
CA TYR A 18 1.67 -8.26 -8.65
C TYR A 18 0.86 -8.76 -7.44
N PHE A 19 0.92 -10.07 -7.17
CA PHE A 19 0.35 -10.70 -5.99
C PHE A 19 0.97 -10.25 -4.65
N GLU A 20 2.25 -9.90 -4.55
CA GLU A 20 2.87 -9.37 -3.33
C GLU A 20 2.37 -7.96 -3.05
N HIS A 21 2.33 -7.10 -4.07
CA HIS A 21 1.77 -5.76 -3.93
C HIS A 21 0.27 -5.80 -3.63
N MET A 22 -0.47 -6.70 -4.28
CA MET A 22 -1.88 -6.93 -4.01
C MET A 22 -2.12 -7.49 -2.60
N ASN A 23 -1.34 -8.47 -2.14
CA ASN A 23 -1.45 -9.06 -0.80
C ASN A 23 -1.14 -8.01 0.28
N VAL A 24 -0.10 -7.22 0.05
CA VAL A 24 0.21 -6.06 0.87
C VAL A 24 -0.99 -5.10 0.93
N ALA A 25 -1.53 -4.66 -0.21
CA ALA A 25 -2.64 -3.72 -0.24
C ALA A 25 -3.88 -4.28 0.47
N LEU A 26 -4.21 -5.55 0.23
CA LEU A 26 -5.32 -6.26 0.87
C LEU A 26 -5.13 -6.39 2.39
N SER A 27 -3.89 -6.57 2.87
CA SER A 27 -3.58 -6.65 4.31
C SER A 27 -3.89 -5.35 5.07
N PHE A 28 -3.88 -4.20 4.40
CA PHE A 28 -4.32 -2.92 4.96
C PHE A 28 -5.82 -2.69 4.72
N ALA A 29 -6.35 -3.07 3.56
CA ALA A 29 -7.74 -2.84 3.20
C ALA A 29 -8.72 -3.57 4.13
N GLY A 30 -8.48 -4.84 4.47
CA GLY A 30 -9.38 -5.64 5.31
C GLY A 30 -9.65 -5.02 6.68
N PRO A 31 -8.60 -4.75 7.51
CA PRO A 31 -8.80 -4.12 8.80
C PRO A 31 -9.35 -2.70 8.72
N LEU A 32 -9.04 -1.94 7.65
CA LEU A 32 -9.57 -0.60 7.45
C LEU A 32 -11.08 -0.61 7.21
N LEU A 33 -11.56 -1.52 6.35
CA LEU A 33 -12.98 -1.74 6.12
C LEU A 33 -13.69 -2.18 7.41
N ALA A 34 -13.10 -3.09 8.17
CA ALA A 34 -13.65 -3.52 9.45
C ALA A 34 -13.74 -2.35 10.46
N ALA A 35 -12.71 -1.49 10.53
CA ALA A 35 -12.72 -0.30 11.36
C ALA A 35 -13.80 0.71 10.93
N GLY A 36 -13.96 0.92 9.62
CA GLY A 36 -15.01 1.77 9.05
C GLY A 36 -16.41 1.24 9.35
N MET A 37 -16.65 -0.06 9.20
CA MET A 37 -17.91 -0.71 9.55
C MET A 37 -18.19 -0.62 11.06
N ALA A 38 -17.18 -0.84 11.89
CA ALA A 38 -17.31 -0.69 13.34
C ALA A 38 -17.67 0.75 13.74
N ALA A 39 -17.05 1.76 13.11
CA ALA A 39 -17.38 3.16 13.31
C ALA A 39 -18.80 3.50 12.82
N LEU A 40 -19.22 2.94 11.68
CA LEU A 40 -20.57 3.12 11.14
C LEU A 40 -21.61 2.57 12.12
N VAL A 41 -21.44 1.32 12.59
CA VAL A 41 -22.34 0.73 13.58
C VAL A 41 -22.33 1.53 14.88
N HIS A 42 -21.16 1.99 15.34
CA HIS A 42 -21.04 2.84 16.53
C HIS A 42 -21.82 4.16 16.38
N ALA A 43 -21.85 4.76 15.19
CA ALA A 43 -22.59 5.98 14.94
C ALA A 43 -24.12 5.81 15.16
N PHE A 44 -24.65 4.62 14.89
CA PHE A 44 -26.05 4.29 15.17
C PHE A 44 -26.27 3.70 16.58
N LEU A 45 -25.29 2.93 17.08
CA LEU A 45 -25.32 2.25 18.38
C LEU A 45 -24.07 2.63 19.18
N PRO A 46 -24.08 3.77 19.91
CA PRO A 46 -22.90 4.34 20.55
C PRO A 46 -22.30 3.49 21.68
N PHE A 47 -22.99 2.43 22.13
CA PHE A 47 -22.50 1.48 23.12
C PHE A 47 -21.70 0.32 22.51
N LEU A 48 -21.76 0.11 21.18
CA LEU A 48 -21.06 -0.96 20.50
C LEU A 48 -19.75 -0.44 19.89
N PHE A 49 -18.67 -1.23 19.89
CA PHE A 49 -17.38 -0.88 19.28
C PHE A 49 -16.66 0.37 19.83
N LEU A 50 -16.88 0.72 21.10
CA LEU A 50 -16.29 1.89 21.80
C LEU A 50 -14.80 2.15 21.52
N THR A 51 -13.98 1.11 21.40
CA THR A 51 -12.54 1.23 21.12
C THR A 51 -12.09 0.51 19.86
N THR A 52 -12.97 -0.25 19.21
CA THR A 52 -12.58 -1.18 18.14
C THR A 52 -12.12 -0.42 16.90
N ALA A 53 -12.88 0.57 16.44
CA ALA A 53 -12.49 1.38 15.29
C ALA A 53 -11.16 2.12 15.54
N SER A 54 -11.05 2.83 16.67
CA SER A 54 -9.86 3.59 17.04
C SER A 54 -8.61 2.72 17.24
N ARG A 55 -8.74 1.53 17.84
CA ARG A 55 -7.62 0.59 18.00
C ARG A 55 -7.12 0.06 16.66
N THR A 56 -8.03 -0.32 15.76
CA THR A 56 -7.65 -0.83 14.44
C THR A 56 -6.96 0.24 13.59
N VAL A 57 -7.46 1.48 13.59
CA VAL A 57 -6.80 2.59 12.88
C VAL A 57 -5.41 2.87 13.45
N LYS A 58 -5.26 2.92 14.79
CA LYS A 58 -3.94 3.10 15.43
C LYS A 58 -2.96 1.98 15.07
N GLN A 59 -3.43 0.74 15.01
CA GLN A 59 -2.62 -0.41 14.62
C GLN A 59 -2.17 -0.30 13.16
N LEU A 60 -3.08 0.05 12.24
CA LEU A 60 -2.75 0.27 10.82
C LEU A 60 -1.77 1.43 10.64
N HIS A 61 -1.97 2.52 11.38
CA HIS A 61 -1.07 3.66 11.37
C HIS A 61 0.34 3.28 11.86
N ALA A 62 0.44 2.54 12.97
CA ALA A 62 1.72 2.03 13.45
C ALA A 62 2.41 1.12 12.43
N ARG A 63 1.65 0.25 11.75
CA ARG A 63 2.17 -0.58 10.64
C ARG A 63 2.67 0.26 9.47
N MET A 64 1.98 1.35 9.12
CA MET A 64 2.38 2.25 8.04
C MET A 64 3.68 2.97 8.37
N VAL A 65 3.81 3.51 9.59
CA VAL A 65 5.02 4.24 10.04
C VAL A 65 6.22 3.30 10.22
N ASN A 66 6.01 2.09 10.73
CA ASN A 66 7.10 1.13 10.95
C ASN A 66 7.54 0.42 9.66
N ARG A 67 6.76 0.51 8.59
CA ARG A 67 7.14 -0.04 7.31
C ARG A 67 8.11 0.91 6.62
N ARG A 68 9.40 0.56 6.62
CA ARG A 68 10.35 1.19 5.71
C ARG A 68 9.93 0.84 4.27
N PRO A 69 9.72 1.83 3.38
CA PRO A 69 9.73 1.54 1.96
C PRO A 69 11.05 0.81 1.69
N GLN A 70 11.00 -0.33 1.02
CA GLN A 70 12.20 -0.85 0.37
C GLN A 70 12.72 0.32 -0.46
N GLN A 71 13.88 0.87 -0.11
CA GLN A 71 14.55 1.81 -0.99
C GLN A 71 14.83 0.96 -2.22
N VAL A 72 14.06 1.16 -3.28
CA VAL A 72 14.41 0.63 -4.59
C VAL A 72 15.77 1.28 -4.85
N SER A 73 16.83 0.50 -4.70
CA SER A 73 18.19 0.93 -4.94
C SER A 73 18.24 1.32 -6.42
N HIS A 74 18.06 2.60 -6.70
CA HIS A 74 18.46 3.19 -7.96
C HIS A 74 19.99 3.33 -7.88
N ASP A 75 20.68 2.19 -7.81
CA ASP A 75 22.12 2.10 -7.62
C ASP A 75 22.70 1.34 -8.81
N ALA A 76 23.18 2.08 -9.81
CA ALA A 76 24.40 1.83 -10.60
C ALA A 76 24.42 2.58 -11.95
N ASP A 77 23.27 2.84 -12.59
CA ASP A 77 23.26 3.31 -14.00
C ASP A 77 23.39 4.83 -14.19
N ASP A 78 22.95 5.66 -13.23
CA ASP A 78 23.06 7.13 -13.36
C ASP A 78 24.53 7.64 -13.26
N ARG A 79 25.45 6.83 -12.70
CA ARG A 79 26.88 7.17 -12.65
C ARG A 79 27.62 6.86 -13.95
N MET A 80 27.03 6.09 -14.87
CA MET A 80 27.57 5.85 -16.22
C MET A 80 27.10 6.88 -17.26
N LEU A 81 26.02 7.63 -16.97
CA LEU A 81 25.49 8.72 -17.82
C LEU A 81 26.06 10.10 -17.48
N ALA A 82 26.76 10.24 -16.36
CA ALA A 82 27.56 11.43 -16.07
C ALA A 82 28.79 11.46 -16.98
N TRP A 83 28.61 12.04 -18.16
CA TRP A 83 29.69 12.45 -19.07
C TRP A 83 30.85 13.09 -18.28
N ASP A 84 32.04 12.51 -18.40
CA ASP A 84 33.29 13.03 -17.86
C ASP A 84 33.98 13.89 -18.95
N PRO A 85 33.97 15.23 -18.85
CA PRO A 85 34.83 16.04 -19.68
C PRO A 85 36.25 15.96 -19.14
N VAL A 86 37.01 14.98 -19.62
CA VAL A 86 38.45 15.17 -19.76
C VAL A 86 38.67 16.15 -20.92
N ILE A 87 38.60 17.45 -20.63
CA ILE A 87 39.33 18.56 -21.29
C ILE A 87 39.62 19.64 -20.26
#